data_AF-A0A9R0J8A5-F1
#
_entry.id   AF-A0A9R0J8A5-F1
#
_cell.length_a   1.000
_cell.length_b   1.000
_cell.length_c   1.000
_cell.angle_alpha   90.00
_cell.angle_beta   90.00
_cell.angle_gamma   90.00
#
_symmetry.space_group_name_H-M   'P 1'
#
loop_
_entity.id
_entity.type
_entity.pdbx_description
1 polymer ?
#
loop_
_entity_poly.entity_id
_entity_poly.type
_entity_poly.pdbx_seq_one_letter_code
_entity_poly.pdbx_strand_id
1 'polypeptide(L)'
;MKSNSSRNLLAVAVGIKQKELVNAMVRKFLFRGYSVMLFHYDGNIDRVIHVSAINQTKWWFAKRFMHPDVVVAYEYVFLWDEDLGVDYFDPLRYVSIVKEEGLEISQPALDGNRSEVHHQITSRGRRGKVHRRTYKHDECDEDSTGPPCTGWIEVMAPVFSRPAWRCVWYMIQDEDVYSILRQTFPLKMQATQESKHLLLQGCLKDRHQS
;
A
#
# COMPACT_ATOMS: atom_id res chain seq x y z
N MET A 1 28.15 -16.40 10.25
CA MET A 1 27.20 -15.79 9.30
C MET A 1 26.21 -14.96 10.11
N LYS A 2 26.20 -13.62 9.97
CA LYS A 2 25.18 -12.79 10.61
C LYS A 2 23.83 -13.19 10.02
N SER A 3 22.84 -13.53 10.85
CA SER A 3 21.49 -13.74 10.34
C SER A 3 21.10 -12.45 9.62
N ASN A 4 20.73 -12.56 8.35
CA ASN A 4 20.24 -11.42 7.61
C ASN A 4 18.86 -11.13 8.19
N SER A 5 18.80 -10.33 9.25
CA SER A 5 17.54 -9.91 9.85
C SER A 5 16.73 -9.28 8.72
N SER A 6 15.59 -9.90 8.36
CA SER A 6 14.72 -9.38 7.32
C SER A 6 14.37 -7.93 7.66
N ARG A 7 14.80 -7.01 6.81
CA ARG A 7 14.46 -5.59 6.92
C ARG A 7 13.19 -5.34 6.12
N ASN A 8 12.37 -4.43 6.59
CA ASN A 8 11.19 -3.95 5.87
C ASN A 8 11.35 -2.44 5.64
N LEU A 9 10.72 -1.94 4.57
CA LEU A 9 10.76 -0.53 4.20
C LEU A 9 9.40 0.11 4.39
N LEU A 10 9.37 1.24 5.08
CA LEU A 10 8.25 2.18 5.03
C LEU A 10 8.62 3.35 4.11
N ALA A 11 7.87 3.51 3.03
CA ALA A 11 7.92 4.67 2.15
C ALA A 11 6.62 5.48 2.31
N VAL A 12 6.73 6.78 2.59
CA VAL A 12 5.58 7.65 2.87
C VAL A 12 5.64 8.90 2.01
N ALA A 13 4.54 9.24 1.34
CA ALA A 13 4.36 10.59 0.77
C ALA A 13 4.00 11.54 1.90
N VAL A 14 4.78 12.61 2.07
CA VAL A 14 4.69 13.52 3.22
C VAL A 14 4.59 14.98 2.81
N GLY A 15 3.81 15.73 3.59
CA GLY A 15 3.75 17.18 3.61
C GLY A 15 3.76 17.72 5.03
N ILE A 16 4.20 18.97 5.19
CA ILE A 16 4.45 19.61 6.48
C ILE A 16 3.20 19.70 7.36
N LYS A 17 2.01 19.74 6.74
CA LYS A 17 0.72 19.83 7.46
C LYS A 17 0.42 18.59 8.30
N GLN A 18 1.00 17.45 7.97
CA GLN A 18 0.78 16.17 8.67
C GLN A 18 2.01 15.74 9.47
N LYS A 19 2.90 16.68 9.82
CA LYS A 19 4.19 16.42 10.47
C LYS A 19 4.06 15.62 11.76
N GLU A 20 3.04 15.86 12.57
CA GLU A 20 2.81 15.17 13.84
C GLU A 20 2.49 13.69 13.63
N LEU A 21 1.58 13.37 12.69
CA LEU A 21 1.22 12.00 12.32
C LEU A 21 2.42 11.26 11.71
N VAL A 22 3.10 11.91 10.77
CA VAL A 22 4.32 11.38 10.15
C VAL A 22 5.39 11.11 11.22
N ASN A 23 5.62 12.01 12.16
CA ASN A 23 6.59 11.79 13.24
C ASN A 23 6.24 10.58 14.11
N ALA A 24 4.96 10.39 14.45
CA ALA A 24 4.50 9.23 15.19
C ALA A 24 4.74 7.93 14.40
N MET A 25 4.42 7.95 13.10
CA MET A 25 4.65 6.83 12.18
C MET A 25 6.14 6.48 12.08
N VAL A 26 6.98 7.46 11.75
CA VAL A 26 8.44 7.29 11.59
C VAL A 26 9.07 6.73 12.87
N ARG A 27 8.74 7.29 14.04
CA ARG A 27 9.26 6.81 15.34
C ARG A 27 8.86 5.35 15.59
N LYS A 28 7.60 4.99 15.35
CA LYS A 28 7.11 3.62 15.56
C LYS A 28 7.82 2.62 14.65
N PHE A 29 7.97 2.93 13.37
CA PHE A 29 8.59 2.02 12.41
C PHE A 29 10.10 1.88 12.63
N LEU A 30 10.81 2.98 12.89
CA LEU A 30 12.25 2.93 13.24
C LEU A 30 12.49 2.12 14.51
N PHE A 31 11.65 2.29 15.54
CA PHE A 31 11.74 1.50 16.79
C PHE A 31 11.58 -0.01 16.54
N ARG A 32 10.83 -0.39 15.49
CA ARG A 32 10.62 -1.79 15.08
C ARG A 32 11.67 -2.29 14.07
N GLY A 33 12.71 -1.50 13.78
CA GLY A 33 13.83 -1.89 12.92
C GLY A 33 13.59 -1.74 11.42
N TYR A 34 12.57 -0.97 11.02
CA TYR A 34 12.29 -0.68 9.62
C TYR A 34 13.24 0.40 9.09
N SER A 35 13.57 0.33 7.82
CA SER A 35 14.08 1.51 7.09
C SER A 35 12.91 2.41 6.72
N VAL A 36 13.16 3.72 6.69
CA VAL A 36 12.14 4.72 6.35
C VAL A 36 12.63 5.59 5.20
N MET A 37 11.76 5.82 4.22
CA MET A 37 11.96 6.71 3.09
C MET A 37 10.79 7.68 3.04
N LEU A 38 11.06 8.99 2.95
CA LEU A 38 10.03 10.02 2.96
C LEU A 38 10.08 10.81 1.66
N PHE A 39 8.92 10.93 1.00
CA PHE A 39 8.72 11.59 -0.27
C PHE A 39 8.01 12.93 -0.04
N HIS A 40 8.78 14.01 -0.01
CA HIS A 40 8.26 15.35 0.25
C HIS A 40 7.71 15.98 -1.03
N TYR A 41 6.39 16.06 -1.15
CA TYR A 41 5.74 16.66 -2.31
C TYR A 41 5.58 18.19 -2.20
N ASP A 42 5.82 18.76 -1.02
CA ASP A 42 5.64 20.19 -0.73
C ASP A 42 6.95 20.99 -0.64
N GLY A 43 8.10 20.32 -0.77
CA GLY A 43 9.42 20.93 -0.69
C GLY A 43 9.96 21.21 0.73
N ASN A 44 9.20 20.88 1.78
CA ASN A 44 9.58 21.19 3.16
C ASN A 44 10.44 20.09 3.79
N ILE A 45 11.73 20.12 3.49
CA ILE A 45 12.68 19.10 3.92
C ILE A 45 13.24 19.42 5.33
N ASP A 46 13.25 18.42 6.22
CA ASP A 46 13.93 18.48 7.53
C ASP A 46 15.38 17.90 7.44
N ARG A 47 16.12 17.85 8.55
CA ARG A 47 17.56 17.54 8.61
C ARG A 47 17.92 16.05 8.43
N VAL A 48 17.41 15.38 7.40
CA VAL A 48 17.71 13.97 7.09
C VAL A 48 17.75 13.73 5.57
N ILE A 49 18.13 12.53 5.11
CA ILE A 49 18.06 12.21 3.68
C ILE A 49 16.60 11.97 3.31
N HIS A 50 16.04 12.90 2.55
CA HIS A 50 14.68 12.86 2.03
C HIS A 50 14.73 12.99 0.51
N VAL A 51 13.70 12.47 -0.16
CA VAL A 51 13.51 12.73 -1.59
C VAL A 51 12.40 13.76 -1.71
N SER A 52 12.63 14.85 -2.43
CA SER A 52 11.62 15.89 -2.62
C SER A 52 11.49 16.28 -4.09
N ALA A 53 10.24 16.44 -4.52
CA ALA A 53 9.87 16.94 -5.82
C ALA A 53 8.48 17.59 -5.68
N ILE A 54 8.41 18.89 -5.97
CA ILE A 54 7.19 19.66 -5.73
C ILE A 54 6.05 19.16 -6.63
N ASN A 55 4.86 19.01 -6.04
CA ASN A 55 3.61 18.61 -6.72
C ASN A 55 3.67 17.25 -7.43
N GLN A 56 4.49 16.31 -6.93
CA GLN A 56 4.55 14.94 -7.45
C GLN A 56 3.74 13.97 -6.59
N THR A 57 3.24 12.90 -7.21
CA THR A 57 2.43 11.88 -6.53
C THR A 57 3.30 10.83 -5.83
N LYS A 58 2.74 10.13 -4.84
CA LYS A 58 3.39 8.98 -4.17
C LYS A 58 3.97 7.96 -5.16
N TRP A 59 3.21 7.64 -6.21
CA TRP A 59 3.60 6.67 -7.24
C TRP A 59 4.70 7.20 -8.16
N TRP A 60 4.75 8.52 -8.40
CA TRP A 60 5.87 9.15 -9.13
C TRP A 60 7.20 8.87 -8.44
N PHE A 61 7.24 9.11 -7.12
CA PHE A 61 8.42 8.86 -6.32
C PHE A 61 8.76 7.38 -6.28
N ALA A 62 7.77 6.53 -6.03
CA ALA A 62 8.00 5.09 -5.98
C ALA A 62 8.56 4.54 -7.31
N LYS A 63 8.05 5.01 -8.46
CA LYS A 63 8.59 4.65 -9.77
C LYS A 63 10.08 5.01 -9.91
N ARG A 64 10.48 6.20 -9.46
CA ARG A 64 11.84 6.73 -9.67
C ARG A 64 12.87 6.28 -8.64
N PHE A 65 12.45 6.07 -7.39
CA PHE A 65 13.37 5.86 -6.26
C PHE A 65 13.28 4.46 -5.64
N MET A 66 12.27 3.66 -6.03
CA MET A 66 12.07 2.31 -5.49
C MET A 66 12.17 1.25 -6.59
N HIS A 67 13.19 1.36 -7.46
CA HIS A 67 13.52 0.31 -8.43
C HIS A 67 13.66 -1.05 -7.72
N PRO A 68 13.23 -2.18 -8.32
CA PRO A 68 13.28 -3.50 -7.68
C PRO A 68 14.65 -3.84 -7.09
N ASP A 69 15.73 -3.46 -7.77
CA ASP A 69 17.11 -3.70 -7.31
C ASP A 69 17.53 -2.83 -6.12
N VAL A 70 16.90 -1.66 -5.93
CA VAL A 70 17.12 -0.80 -4.75
C VAL A 70 16.40 -1.39 -3.54
N VAL A 71 15.18 -1.87 -3.73
CA VAL A 71 14.35 -2.37 -2.63
C VAL A 71 14.47 -3.88 -2.39
N VAL A 72 15.31 -4.60 -3.17
CA VAL A 72 15.54 -6.05 -3.03
C VAL A 72 16.02 -6.46 -1.63
N ALA A 73 16.64 -5.53 -0.89
CA ALA A 73 17.09 -5.72 0.47
C ALA A 73 15.93 -5.83 1.50
N TYR A 74 14.71 -5.48 1.11
CA TYR A 74 13.54 -5.48 1.97
C TYR A 74 12.62 -6.66 1.69
N GLU A 75 12.03 -7.25 2.72
CA GLU A 75 11.08 -8.35 2.58
C GLU A 75 9.69 -7.84 2.23
N TYR A 76 9.24 -6.79 2.93
CA TYR A 76 8.02 -6.05 2.63
C TYR A 76 8.28 -4.56 2.44
N VAL A 77 7.50 -3.98 1.53
CA VAL A 77 7.50 -2.57 1.17
C VAL A 77 6.12 -2.00 1.49
N PHE A 78 6.07 -1.07 2.44
CA PHE A 78 4.89 -0.30 2.81
C PHE A 78 4.93 1.01 2.06
N LEU A 79 3.92 1.30 1.23
CA LEU A 79 3.86 2.54 0.44
C LEU A 79 2.64 3.36 0.85
N TRP A 80 2.80 4.15 1.91
CA TRP A 80 1.69 4.74 2.66
C TRP A 80 1.51 6.24 2.40
N ASP A 81 0.29 6.70 2.65
CA ASP A 81 -0.04 8.11 2.78
C ASP A 81 0.22 8.59 4.22
N GLU A 82 0.42 9.89 4.38
CA GLU A 82 0.77 10.61 5.62
C GLU A 82 -0.34 10.73 6.67
N ASP A 83 -1.60 10.58 6.27
CA ASP A 83 -2.79 10.79 7.10
C ASP A 83 -3.23 9.54 7.88
N LEU A 84 -2.43 8.47 7.81
CA LEU A 84 -2.67 7.21 8.50
C LEU A 84 -2.19 7.25 9.96
N GLY A 85 -3.15 7.22 10.88
CA GLY A 85 -2.88 7.07 12.32
C GLY A 85 -2.34 5.68 12.65
N VAL A 86 -1.27 5.62 13.45
CA VAL A 86 -0.60 4.34 13.78
C VAL A 86 -0.83 3.87 15.20
N ASP A 87 -1.60 4.54 16.05
CA ASP A 87 -1.70 4.25 17.50
C ASP A 87 -1.93 2.77 17.80
N TYR A 88 -2.91 2.15 17.14
CA TYR A 88 -3.31 0.75 17.31
C TYR A 88 -2.72 -0.21 16.27
N PHE A 89 -1.72 0.25 15.51
CA PHE A 89 -1.02 -0.55 14.52
C PHE A 89 0.29 -1.09 15.09
N ASP A 90 0.52 -2.40 14.95
CA ASP A 90 1.80 -3.04 15.20
C ASP A 90 2.33 -3.65 13.89
N PRO A 91 3.43 -3.10 13.32
CA PRO A 91 3.96 -3.54 12.03
C PRO A 91 4.52 -4.97 12.08
N LEU A 92 5.06 -5.43 13.21
CA LEU A 92 5.58 -6.79 13.34
C LEU A 92 4.43 -7.79 13.36
N ARG A 93 3.36 -7.49 14.11
CA ARG A 93 2.17 -8.34 14.14
C ARG A 93 1.50 -8.39 12.78
N TYR A 94 1.41 -7.26 12.08
CA TYR A 94 0.87 -7.19 10.74
C TYR A 94 1.64 -8.09 9.76
N VAL A 95 2.97 -7.95 9.68
CA VAL A 95 3.80 -8.80 8.79
C VAL A 95 3.68 -10.28 9.14
N SER A 96 3.56 -10.64 10.43
CA SER A 96 3.30 -12.04 10.84
C SER A 96 2.01 -12.57 10.21
N ILE A 97 0.92 -11.80 10.26
CA ILE A 97 -0.37 -12.21 9.68
C ILE A 97 -0.27 -12.31 8.15
N VAL A 98 0.37 -11.34 7.50
CA VAL A 98 0.57 -11.34 6.04
C VAL A 98 1.34 -12.58 5.59
N LYS A 99 2.38 -12.97 6.33
CA LYS A 99 3.14 -14.22 6.10
C LYS A 99 2.29 -15.47 6.36
N GLU A 100 1.59 -15.51 7.50
CA GLU A 100 0.70 -16.62 7.89
C GLU A 100 -0.36 -16.89 6.81
N GLU A 101 -0.92 -15.85 6.21
CA GLU A 101 -1.99 -15.94 5.20
C GLU A 101 -1.45 -15.99 3.75
N GLY A 102 -0.12 -15.95 3.55
CA GLY A 102 0.50 -16.00 2.22
C GLY A 102 0.16 -14.81 1.32
N LEU A 103 -0.09 -13.63 1.90
CA LEU A 103 -0.51 -12.45 1.16
C LEU A 103 0.69 -11.72 0.55
N GLU A 104 0.72 -11.64 -0.78
CA GLU A 104 1.77 -10.97 -1.54
C GLU A 104 1.51 -9.47 -1.68
N ILE A 105 0.23 -9.07 -1.70
CA ILE A 105 -0.22 -7.69 -1.69
C ILE A 105 -1.33 -7.59 -0.65
N SER A 106 -1.24 -6.62 0.25
CA SER A 106 -2.23 -6.44 1.33
C SER A 106 -2.30 -4.98 1.77
N GLN A 107 -3.23 -4.69 2.68
CA GLN A 107 -3.25 -3.44 3.44
C GLN A 107 -3.74 -3.71 4.87
N PRO A 108 -3.34 -2.91 5.87
CA PRO A 108 -3.97 -2.95 7.17
C PRO A 108 -5.41 -2.43 7.10
N ALA A 109 -6.26 -2.90 8.02
CA ALA A 109 -7.58 -2.32 8.18
C ALA A 109 -7.50 -0.96 8.89
N LEU A 110 -8.29 0.00 8.42
CA LEU A 110 -8.39 1.38 8.89
C LEU A 110 -9.30 1.47 10.13
N ASP A 111 -9.00 2.38 11.05
CA ASP A 111 -9.89 2.64 12.17
C ASP A 111 -11.04 3.54 11.69
N GLY A 112 -12.24 2.97 11.53
CA GLY A 112 -13.42 3.70 11.02
C GLY A 112 -13.87 4.88 11.89
N ASN A 113 -13.36 5.03 13.11
CA ASN A 113 -13.64 6.19 13.96
C ASN A 113 -12.58 7.30 13.85
N ARG A 114 -11.41 7.01 13.28
CA ARG A 114 -10.24 7.91 13.27
C ARG A 114 -9.66 8.17 11.89
N SER A 115 -10.02 7.36 10.90
CA SER A 115 -9.57 7.46 9.52
C SER A 115 -10.77 7.72 8.61
N GLU A 116 -10.53 8.45 7.52
CA GLU A 116 -11.50 8.53 6.44
C GLU A 116 -11.57 7.16 5.75
N VAL A 117 -12.74 6.51 5.85
CA VAL A 117 -12.98 5.20 5.23
C VAL A 117 -13.84 5.41 4.00
N HIS A 118 -13.22 5.30 2.82
CA HIS A 118 -13.95 5.37 1.55
C HIS A 118 -14.65 4.05 1.21
N HIS A 119 -14.12 2.92 1.68
CA HIS A 119 -14.63 1.59 1.39
C HIS A 119 -14.83 0.78 2.66
N GLN A 120 -16.06 0.34 2.94
CA GLN A 120 -16.38 -0.39 4.18
C GLN A 120 -15.54 -1.65 4.41
N ILE A 121 -15.10 -2.33 3.34
CA ILE A 121 -14.21 -3.49 3.40
C ILE A 121 -12.83 -3.15 4.00
N THR A 122 -12.40 -1.88 4.01
CA THR A 122 -11.11 -1.46 4.57
C THR A 122 -11.22 -1.07 6.04
N SER A 123 -12.42 -0.85 6.57
CA SER A 123 -12.63 -0.56 7.99
C SER A 123 -12.31 -1.75 8.87
N ARG A 124 -11.78 -1.53 10.07
CA ARG A 124 -11.39 -2.60 11.02
C ARG A 124 -12.59 -3.39 11.51
N GLY A 125 -12.67 -4.66 11.13
CA GLY A 125 -13.61 -5.63 11.68
C GLY A 125 -13.19 -6.21 13.02
N ARG A 126 -14.16 -6.69 13.82
CA ARG A 126 -13.92 -7.41 15.09
C ARG A 126 -13.82 -8.93 14.93
N ARG A 127 -14.18 -9.46 13.76
CA ARG A 127 -14.50 -10.89 13.56
C ARG A 127 -13.34 -11.75 13.03
N GLY A 128 -12.14 -11.20 12.85
CA GLY A 128 -11.02 -11.99 12.34
C GLY A 128 -9.73 -11.21 12.15
N LYS A 129 -8.67 -11.92 11.74
CA LYS A 129 -7.35 -11.35 11.43
C LYS A 129 -7.30 -10.71 10.03
N VAL A 130 -8.10 -11.21 9.08
CA VAL A 130 -8.15 -10.75 7.70
C VAL A 130 -9.59 -10.66 7.21
N HIS A 131 -9.84 -9.70 6.32
CA HIS A 131 -11.12 -9.52 5.66
C HIS A 131 -11.16 -10.43 4.44
N ARG A 132 -11.89 -11.54 4.56
CA ARG A 132 -12.08 -12.47 3.43
C ARG A 132 -13.25 -12.06 2.55
N ARG A 133 -14.31 -11.52 3.17
CA ARG A 133 -15.55 -11.15 2.51
C ARG A 133 -16.16 -9.89 3.10
N THR A 134 -16.84 -9.11 2.26
CA THR A 134 -17.78 -8.06 2.72
C THR A 134 -19.17 -8.36 2.20
N TYR A 135 -20.14 -8.43 3.09
CA TYR A 135 -21.55 -8.58 2.74
C TYR A 135 -22.22 -7.20 2.81
N LYS A 136 -22.61 -6.68 1.65
CA LYS A 136 -23.59 -5.59 1.54
C LYS A 136 -24.93 -6.21 1.17
N HIS A 137 -26.02 -5.66 1.73
CA HIS A 137 -27.41 -6.09 1.48
C HIS A 137 -27.61 -6.52 0.01
N ASP A 138 -27.67 -7.84 -0.21
CA ASP A 138 -27.94 -8.55 -1.46
C ASP A 138 -26.91 -8.45 -2.62
N GLU A 139 -25.72 -7.87 -2.41
CA GLU A 139 -24.69 -7.74 -3.48
C GLU A 139 -23.64 -8.85 -3.50
N CYS A 140 -23.43 -9.53 -2.38
CA CYS A 140 -22.40 -10.56 -2.23
C CYS A 140 -23.00 -11.81 -1.59
N ASP A 141 -22.71 -12.96 -2.17
CA ASP A 141 -23.14 -14.28 -1.71
C ASP A 141 -21.93 -15.17 -1.37
N GLU A 142 -22.16 -16.47 -1.17
CA GLU A 142 -21.09 -17.41 -0.84
C GLU A 142 -20.17 -17.75 -2.03
N ASP A 143 -20.65 -17.56 -3.26
CA ASP A 143 -19.93 -17.87 -4.51
C ASP A 143 -19.17 -16.67 -5.06
N SER A 144 -19.35 -15.49 -4.46
CA SER A 144 -18.68 -14.26 -4.82
C SER A 144 -17.17 -14.34 -4.55
N THR A 145 -16.37 -14.34 -5.62
CA THR A 145 -14.90 -14.51 -5.60
C THR A 145 -14.12 -13.28 -6.08
N GLY A 146 -14.80 -12.19 -6.43
CA GLY A 146 -14.20 -10.94 -6.90
C GLY A 146 -14.51 -9.74 -6.01
N PRO A 147 -13.86 -8.59 -6.24
CA PRO A 147 -14.27 -7.33 -5.65
C PRO A 147 -15.70 -6.93 -6.06
N PRO A 148 -16.42 -6.14 -5.25
CA PRO A 148 -16.03 -5.64 -3.93
C PRO A 148 -16.15 -6.70 -2.83
N CYS A 149 -16.64 -7.90 -3.15
CA CYS A 149 -16.93 -8.95 -2.18
C CYS A 149 -15.66 -9.53 -1.57
N THR A 150 -14.55 -9.63 -2.30
CA THR A 150 -13.27 -10.18 -1.81
C THR A 150 -12.06 -9.39 -2.35
N GLY A 151 -10.90 -9.48 -1.67
CA GLY A 151 -9.61 -9.06 -2.23
C GLY A 151 -9.42 -7.56 -2.46
N TRP A 152 -9.88 -6.70 -1.56
CA TRP A 152 -9.79 -5.24 -1.73
C TRP A 152 -8.56 -4.60 -1.10
N ILE A 153 -7.85 -3.80 -1.89
CA ILE A 153 -6.71 -2.98 -1.44
C ILE A 153 -6.92 -1.55 -1.88
N GLU A 154 -6.95 -0.65 -0.91
CA GLU A 154 -7.03 0.77 -1.13
C GLU A 154 -5.62 1.34 -1.34
N VAL A 155 -5.51 2.30 -2.27
CA VAL A 155 -4.24 2.84 -2.75
C VAL A 155 -3.51 3.64 -1.65
N MET A 156 -4.16 3.96 -0.53
CA MET A 156 -3.59 4.77 0.54
C MET A 156 -2.53 4.03 1.37
N ALA A 157 -2.76 2.74 1.70
CA ALA A 157 -1.93 1.98 2.63
C ALA A 157 -1.41 0.63 2.09
N PRO A 158 -1.09 0.47 0.79
CA PRO A 158 -0.70 -0.83 0.28
C PRO A 158 0.65 -1.30 0.85
N VAL A 159 0.74 -2.60 1.02
CA VAL A 159 1.94 -3.33 1.42
C VAL A 159 2.19 -4.44 0.43
N PHE A 160 3.41 -4.47 -0.09
CA PHE A 160 3.85 -5.42 -1.09
C PHE A 160 4.95 -6.31 -0.51
N SER A 161 4.89 -7.60 -0.77
CA SER A 161 6.08 -8.43 -0.69
C SER A 161 7.10 -7.96 -1.74
N ARG A 162 8.36 -8.34 -1.55
CA ARG A 162 9.42 -8.10 -2.54
C ARG A 162 9.08 -8.57 -3.97
N PRO A 163 8.63 -9.82 -4.21
CA PRO A 163 8.27 -10.24 -5.56
C PRO A 163 7.04 -9.51 -6.10
N ALA A 164 6.04 -9.20 -5.27
CA ALA A 164 4.89 -8.41 -5.70
C ALA A 164 5.30 -6.99 -6.11
N TRP A 165 6.15 -6.33 -5.32
CA TRP A 165 6.67 -5.01 -5.66
C TRP A 165 7.42 -5.00 -6.99
N ARG A 166 8.27 -6.02 -7.25
CA ARG A 166 8.99 -6.14 -8.53
C ARG A 166 8.01 -6.10 -9.70
N CYS A 167 6.94 -6.89 -9.64
CA CYS A 167 5.92 -6.91 -10.68
C CYS A 167 5.16 -5.58 -10.78
N VAL A 168 4.69 -5.03 -9.65
CA VAL A 168 3.98 -3.74 -9.59
C VAL A 168 4.81 -2.61 -10.16
N TRP A 169 6.11 -2.56 -9.87
CA TRP A 169 7.00 -1.52 -10.35
C TRP A 169 7.10 -1.47 -11.89
N TYR A 170 7.09 -2.64 -12.55
CA TYR A 170 7.10 -2.71 -14.02
C TYR A 170 5.74 -2.32 -14.63
N MET A 171 4.64 -2.49 -13.91
CA MET A 171 3.32 -2.05 -14.36
C MET A 171 3.09 -0.55 -14.22
N ILE A 172 3.79 0.13 -13.31
CA ILE A 172 3.71 1.60 -13.19
C ILE A 172 4.34 2.21 -14.45
N GLN A 173 3.53 2.85 -15.29
CA GLN A 173 3.96 3.55 -16.49
C GLN A 173 4.37 5.00 -16.19
N ASP A 174 5.40 5.51 -16.88
CA ASP A 174 5.98 6.85 -16.63
C ASP A 174 5.11 8.02 -17.12
N GLU A 175 4.33 7.82 -18.20
CA GLU A 175 3.34 8.81 -18.69
C GLU A 175 2.08 8.89 -17.81
N ASP A 176 1.95 7.93 -16.90
CA ASP A 176 0.72 7.56 -16.21
C ASP A 176 0.81 7.71 -14.69
N VAL A 177 1.87 8.36 -14.21
CA VAL A 177 1.89 8.89 -12.84
C VAL A 177 0.69 9.82 -12.59
N TYR A 178 0.28 10.56 -13.62
CA TYR A 178 -0.95 11.36 -13.63
C TYR A 178 -2.22 10.51 -13.86
N SER A 179 -2.14 9.31 -14.48
CA SER A 179 -3.28 8.46 -14.83
C SER A 179 -3.69 7.46 -13.73
N ILE A 180 -2.78 7.07 -12.83
CA ILE A 180 -3.13 6.32 -11.60
C ILE A 180 -4.17 7.13 -10.78
N LEU A 181 -4.20 8.45 -11.00
CA LEU A 181 -5.21 9.35 -10.46
C LEU A 181 -6.35 9.73 -11.44
N ARG A 182 -6.28 9.50 -12.77
CA ARG A 182 -7.25 10.11 -13.72
C ARG A 182 -7.63 9.49 -15.09
N GLN A 183 -7.24 8.28 -15.50
CA GLN A 183 -7.81 7.64 -16.72
C GLN A 183 -8.71 6.45 -16.30
N THR A 184 -9.96 6.21 -16.71
CA THR A 184 -10.79 6.60 -17.87
C THR A 184 -10.05 6.53 -19.20
N PHE A 185 -9.94 5.32 -19.77
CA PHE A 185 -9.63 5.15 -21.19
C PHE A 185 -10.94 5.05 -22.00
N PRO A 186 -11.02 5.69 -23.18
CA PRO A 186 -12.15 5.55 -24.09
C PRO A 186 -11.95 4.28 -24.94
N LEU A 187 -12.89 3.33 -24.83
CA LEU A 187 -13.60 2.71 -25.94
C LEU A 187 -14.48 1.58 -25.38
N LYS A 188 -15.78 1.89 -25.26
CA LYS A 188 -16.89 0.96 -24.98
C LYS A 188 -16.66 -0.03 -23.84
N MET A 189 -16.69 0.46 -22.60
CA MET A 189 -17.37 -0.23 -21.49
C MET A 189 -17.54 0.78 -20.35
N GLN A 190 -18.78 1.05 -19.97
CA GLN A 190 -19.10 1.76 -18.74
C GLN A 190 -18.56 0.94 -17.57
N ALA A 191 -17.66 1.48 -16.74
CA ALA A 191 -17.50 1.00 -15.37
C ALA A 191 -16.64 1.94 -14.48
N THR A 192 -17.22 2.27 -13.35
CA THR A 192 -16.66 2.82 -12.11
C THR A 192 -15.48 2.00 -11.57
N GLN A 193 -14.41 2.65 -11.06
CA GLN A 193 -13.41 2.19 -10.06
C GLN A 193 -12.71 0.80 -10.23
N GLU A 194 -13.12 -0.04 -11.19
CA GLU A 194 -12.70 -1.42 -11.43
C GLU A 194 -11.30 -1.53 -12.06
N SER A 195 -10.86 -0.50 -12.80
CA SER A 195 -9.63 -0.55 -13.60
C SER A 195 -8.33 -0.62 -12.76
N LYS A 196 -8.35 -0.13 -11.52
CA LYS A 196 -7.16 -0.08 -10.64
C LYS A 196 -6.83 -1.44 -10.00
N HIS A 197 -7.84 -2.27 -9.81
CA HIS A 197 -7.72 -3.61 -9.22
C HIS A 197 -7.08 -4.63 -10.18
N LEU A 198 -7.36 -4.49 -11.48
CA LEU A 198 -6.88 -5.38 -12.53
C LEU A 198 -5.34 -5.41 -12.64
N LEU A 199 -4.66 -4.29 -12.38
CA LEU A 199 -3.19 -4.24 -12.39
C LEU A 199 -2.59 -5.13 -11.29
N LEU A 200 -3.03 -4.97 -10.03
CA LEU A 200 -2.49 -5.75 -8.91
C LEU A 200 -2.82 -7.25 -9.03
N GLN A 201 -3.96 -7.61 -9.63
CA GLN A 201 -4.30 -9.01 -9.90
C GLN A 201 -3.43 -9.66 -10.99
N GLY A 202 -2.92 -8.90 -11.96
CA GLY A 202 -2.00 -9.42 -13.00
C GLY A 202 -0.76 -10.07 -12.38
N CYS A 203 -0.14 -9.40 -11.40
CA CYS A 203 1.00 -9.93 -10.66
C CYS A 203 0.73 -11.22 -9.87
N LEU A 204 -0.51 -11.41 -9.43
CA LEU A 204 -0.91 -12.61 -8.70
C LEU A 204 -1.17 -13.79 -9.65
N LYS A 205 -1.65 -13.52 -10.88
CA LYS A 205 -1.95 -14.56 -11.88
C LYS A 205 -0.69 -15.14 -12.54
N ASP A 206 0.31 -14.31 -12.84
CA ASP A 206 1.51 -14.75 -13.58
C ASP A 206 2.38 -15.76 -12.82
N ARG A 207 2.28 -15.83 -11.48
CA ARG A 207 3.07 -16.79 -10.67
C ARG A 207 2.42 -18.16 -10.47
N HIS A 208 1.12 -18.30 -10.71
CA HIS A 208 0.46 -19.61 -10.64
C HIS A 208 0.64 -20.43 -11.93
N GLN A 209 1.31 -19.86 -12.94
CA GLN A 209 1.63 -20.52 -14.21
C GLN A 209 3.15 -20.79 -14.41
N SER A 210 4.00 -20.50 -13.42
CA SER A 210 5.46 -20.68 -13.47
C SER A 210 5.97 -21.70 -12.47
#